data_AF-A0A1G3UFQ6-F1
#
_entry.id   AF-A0A1G3UFQ6-F1
#
_cell.length_a   1.000
_cell.length_b   1.000
_cell.length_c   1.000
_cell.angle_alpha   90.00
_cell.angle_beta   90.00
_cell.angle_gamma   90.00
#
_symmetry.space_group_name_H-M   'P 1'
#
loop_
_entity.id
_entity.type
_entity.pdbx_description
1 polymer ?
#
loop_
_entity_poly.entity_id
_entity_poly.type
_entity_poly.pdbx_seq_one_letter_code
_entity_poly.pdbx_strand_id
1 'polypeptide(L)' 'MFDLDNPLVCEGIIGDGCGGGRLFFIEDETLKAYDPQSKEVINLLSDIKDAKKISKKGCIITIECQKESIKLDLSQIKS' A
#
# COMPACT_ATOMS: atom_id res chain seq x y z
N MET A 1 14.63 -7.44 -0.91
CA MET A 1 14.46 -6.82 0.42
C MET A 1 13.82 -5.47 0.18
N PHE A 2 12.71 -5.16 0.86
CA PHE A 2 12.04 -3.88 0.68
C PHE A 2 12.85 -2.77 1.36
N ASP A 3 12.99 -1.65 0.66
CA ASP A 3 13.59 -0.43 1.21
C ASP A 3 12.47 0.42 1.82
N LEU A 4 12.44 0.51 3.15
CA LEU A 4 11.43 1.29 3.88
C LEU A 4 11.71 2.80 3.83
N ASP A 5 12.91 3.21 3.39
CA ASP A 5 13.21 4.62 3.11
C ASP A 5 12.67 5.05 1.74
N ASN A 6 12.27 4.09 0.89
CA ASN A 6 11.61 4.39 -0.37
C ASN A 6 10.20 4.94 -0.09
N PRO A 7 9.87 6.16 -0.56
CA PRO A 7 8.56 6.77 -0.30
C PRO A 7 7.40 6.02 -0.95
N LEU A 8 7.66 5.13 -1.91
CA LEU A 8 6.68 4.26 -2.54
C LEU A 8 6.49 2.92 -1.81
N VAL A 9 7.03 2.78 -0.60
CA VAL A 9 6.83 1.64 0.28
C VAL A 9 6.36 2.13 1.65
N CYS A 10 5.40 1.46 2.26
CA CYS A 10 5.08 1.66 3.67
C CYS A 10 4.65 0.36 4.35
N GLU A 11 4.88 0.27 5.65
CA GLU A 11 4.47 -0.89 6.45
C GLU A 11 3.08 -0.69 7.06
N GLY A 12 2.28 -1.75 7.05
CA GLY A 12 1.10 -1.85 7.89
C GLY A 12 1.47 -2.19 9.32
N ILE A 13 1.22 -1.27 10.25
CA ILE A 13 1.49 -1.50 11.67
C ILE A 13 0.45 -2.49 12.24
N ILE A 14 0.92 -3.51 12.96
CA ILE A 14 0.05 -4.45 13.67
C ILE A 14 -0.75 -3.70 14.74
N GLY A 15 -2.08 -3.86 14.74
CA GLY A 15 -2.99 -3.14 15.63
C GLY A 15 -3.48 -1.79 15.12
N ASP A 16 -2.92 -1.27 14.01
CA ASP A 16 -3.39 -0.05 13.32
C ASP A 16 -4.47 -0.38 12.26
N GLY A 17 -5.40 -1.28 12.58
CA GLY A 17 -6.46 -1.71 11.68
C GLY A 17 -6.06 -2.78 10.66
N CYS A 18 -6.50 -2.62 9.42
CA CYS A 18 -6.42 -3.62 8.37
C CYS A 18 -4.98 -3.81 7.84
N GLY A 19 -4.59 -5.04 7.48
CA GLY A 19 -3.30 -5.29 6.81
C GLY A 19 -2.05 -5.06 7.66
N GLY A 20 -2.15 -5.17 8.98
CA GLY A 20 -0.99 -5.14 9.87
C GLY A 20 0.01 -6.26 9.56
N GLY A 21 1.31 -5.96 9.65
CA GLY A 21 2.42 -6.85 9.32
C GLY A 21 2.68 -7.01 7.82
N ARG A 22 1.90 -6.37 6.95
CA ARG A 22 2.09 -6.40 5.48
C ARG A 22 2.85 -5.17 5.00
N LEU A 23 3.53 -5.32 3.87
CA LEU A 23 4.16 -4.19 3.17
C LEU A 23 3.27 -3.76 2.02
N PHE A 24 3.02 -2.46 1.92
CA PHE A 24 2.30 -1.85 0.81
C PHE A 24 3.30 -1.09 -0.04
N PHE A 25 3.23 -1.27 -1.36
CA PHE A 25 4.17 -0.63 -2.26
C PHE A 25 3.56 -0.36 -3.63
N ILE A 26 4.11 0.66 -4.32
CA ILE A 26 3.79 0.94 -5.71
C ILE A 26 4.87 0.36 -6.61
N GLU A 27 4.47 -0.49 -7.55
CA GLU A 27 5.32 -1.05 -8.60
C GLU A 27 4.50 -1.15 -9.88
N ASP A 28 5.07 -0.71 -11.01
CA ASP A 28 4.39 -0.67 -12.32
C ASP A 28 2.99 -0.05 -12.24
N GLU A 29 2.90 1.16 -11.69
CA GLU A 29 1.65 1.92 -11.50
C GLU A 29 0.56 1.15 -10.72
N THR A 30 0.94 0.13 -9.94
CA THR A 30 0.03 -0.74 -9.20
C THR A 30 0.35 -0.74 -7.72
N LEU A 31 -0.67 -0.55 -6.89
CA LEU A 31 -0.60 -0.77 -5.45
C LEU A 31 -0.65 -2.25 -5.18
N LYS A 32 0.39 -2.74 -4.54
CA LYS A 32 0.54 -4.14 -4.15
C LYS A 32 0.67 -4.24 -2.63
N ALA A 33 0.18 -5.35 -2.09
CA ALA A 33 0.43 -5.76 -0.72
C ALA A 33 1.26 -7.05 -0.74
N TYR A 34 2.39 -7.03 -0.04
CA TYR A 34 3.21 -8.21 0.22
C TYR A 34 2.95 -8.71 1.64
N ASP A 35 2.65 -10.00 1.76
CA ASP A 35 2.52 -10.69 3.04
C ASP A 35 3.84 -11.43 3.36
N PRO A 36 4.62 -10.99 4.36
CA PRO A 36 5.89 -11.63 4.70
C PRO A 36 5.76 -13.07 5.19
N GLN A 37 4.58 -13.48 5.70
CA GLN A 37 4.36 -14.82 6.23
C GLN A 37 4.15 -15.83 5.10
N SER A 38 3.23 -15.54 4.17
CA SER A 38 2.95 -16.42 3.02
C SER A 38 3.89 -16.20 1.84
N LYS A 39 4.61 -15.07 1.82
CA LYS A 39 5.43 -14.57 0.69
C LYS A 39 4.62 -14.26 -0.56
N GLU A 40 3.32 -14.03 -0.40
CA GLU A 40 2.42 -13.70 -1.50
C GLU A 40 2.37 -12.20 -1.75
N VAL A 41 2.11 -11.84 -3.02
CA VAL A 41 1.87 -10.47 -3.46
C VAL A 41 0.47 -10.39 -4.02
N ILE A 42 -0.31 -9.42 -3.54
CA ILE A 42 -1.69 -9.19 -3.96
C ILE A 42 -1.76 -7.80 -4.60
N ASN A 43 -2.30 -7.72 -5.82
CA ASN A 43 -2.59 -6.45 -6.48
C ASN A 43 -3.90 -5.89 -5.91
N LEU A 44 -3.86 -4.68 -5.35
CA LEU A 44 -5.01 -4.03 -4.71
C LEU A 44 -5.67 -2.98 -5.60
N LEU A 45 -4.88 -2.22 -6.36
CA LEU A 45 -5.36 -1.15 -7.23
C LEU A 45 -4.36 -0.88 -8.35
N SER A 46 -4.82 -0.77 -9.60
CA SER A 46 -4.00 -0.42 -10.78
C SER A 46 -4.18 1.05 -11.17
N ASP A 47 -3.44 1.47 -12.20
CA ASP A 47 -3.57 2.78 -12.86
C ASP A 47 -3.20 3.98 -11.98
N ILE A 48 -2.25 3.80 -11.07
CA ILE A 48 -1.73 4.82 -10.17
C ILE A 48 -0.56 5.54 -10.85
N LYS A 49 -0.88 6.59 -11.59
CA LYS A 49 0.11 7.39 -12.34
C LYS A 49 0.82 8.40 -11.46
N ASP A 50 2.12 8.56 -11.71
CA ASP A 50 2.96 9.59 -11.08
C ASP A 50 2.90 9.58 -9.53
N ALA A 51 2.85 8.38 -8.93
CA ALA A 51 2.91 8.20 -7.49
C ALA A 51 4.24 8.75 -6.93
N LYS A 52 4.15 9.54 -5.87
CA LYS A 52 5.31 10.11 -5.17
C LYS A 52 5.52 9.50 -3.80
N LYS A 53 4.42 9.17 -3.13
CA LYS A 53 4.46 8.68 -1.76
C LYS A 53 3.25 7.79 -1.46
N ILE A 54 3.47 6.75 -0.67
CA ILE A 54 2.43 5.95 -0.04
C ILE A 54 2.50 6.09 1.47
N SER A 55 1.34 6.06 2.12
CA SER A 55 1.24 5.96 3.57
C SER A 55 -0.01 5.19 3.96
N LYS A 56 -0.02 4.66 5.18
CA LYS A 56 -1.17 3.98 5.76
C LYS A 56 -1.52 4.57 7.12
N LYS A 57 -2.82 4.66 7.39
CA LYS A 57 -3.35 4.97 8.72
C LYS A 57 -4.69 4.26 8.93
N GLY A 58 -4.79 3.42 9.94
CA GLY A 58 -5.98 2.58 10.11
C GLY A 58 -6.16 1.66 8.90
N CYS A 59 -7.39 1.52 8.41
CA CYS A 59 -7.66 0.77 7.18
C CYS A 59 -7.43 1.57 5.88
N ILE A 60 -6.98 2.83 5.94
CA ILE A 60 -6.85 3.68 4.75
C ILE A 60 -5.40 3.72 4.24
N ILE A 61 -5.20 3.33 2.98
CA ILE A 61 -3.99 3.63 2.21
C ILE A 61 -4.19 4.96 1.52
N THR A 62 -3.23 5.88 1.66
CA THR A 62 -3.19 7.14 0.94
C THR A 62 -1.98 7.14 0.03
N ILE A 63 -2.20 7.38 -1.26
CA ILE A 63 -1.17 7.53 -2.28
C ILE A 63 -1.18 8.97 -2.77
N GLU A 64 -0.10 9.69 -2.53
CA GLU A 64 0.11 11.03 -3.05
C GLU A 64 0.71 10.92 -4.45
N CYS A 65 -0.02 11.41 -5.45
CA CYS A 65 0.44 11.52 -6.83
C CYS A 65 0.81 12.98 -7.15
N GLN A 66 1.39 13.23 -8.33
CA GLN A 66 1.82 14.60 -8.68
C GLN A 66 0.69 15.64 -8.68
N LYS A 67 -0.54 15.25 -9.07
CA LYS A 67 -1.67 16.16 -9.24
C LYS A 67 -2.82 15.92 -8.25
N GLU A 68 -2.89 14.73 -7.67
CA GLU A 68 -4.01 14.31 -6.83
C GLU A 68 -3.56 13.31 -5.75
N SER A 69 -4.48 12.97 -4.84
CA SER A 69 -4.26 11.93 -3.84
C SER A 69 -5.33 10.87 -3.96
N ILE A 70 -4.93 9.61 -4.04
CA ILE A 70 -5.82 8.45 -4.06
C ILE A 70 -5.94 7.93 -2.63
N LYS A 71 -7.17 7.65 -2.19
CA LYS A 71 -7.45 7.01 -0.89
C LYS A 71 -8.16 5.69 -1.13
N LEU A 72 -7.60 4.61 -0.60
CA LEU A 72 -8.15 3.27 -0.69
C LEU A 72 -8.47 2.75 0.71
N ASP A 73 -9.71 2.31 0.92
CA ASP A 73 -10.11 1.65 2.15
C ASP A 73 -9.94 0.14 2.05
N LEU A 74 -8.95 -0.39 2.77
CA LEU A 74 -8.63 -1.81 2.82
C LEU A 74 -9.77 -2.65 3.41
N SER A 75 -10.66 -2.07 4.21
CA SER A 75 -11.80 -2.80 4.78
C SER A 75 -12.86 -3.16 3.74
N GLN A 76 -12.87 -2.44 2.61
CA GLN A 76 -13.80 -2.65 1.51
C GLN A 76 -13.27 -3.62 0.46
N ILE A 77 -11.98 -3.99 0.53
CA ILE A 77 -11.38 -4.95 -0.37
C ILE A 77 -11.87 -6.34 0.04
N LYS A 78 -12.77 -6.90 -0.77
CA LYS A 78 -13.20 -8.30 -0.61
C LYS A 78 -12.05 -9.20 -1.03
N SER A 79 -11.55 -9.98 -0.08
CA SER A 79 -10.61 -11.09 -0.29
C SER A 79 -11.34 -12.28 -0.91
#